data_AF-W1YCL7-F1
#
_entry.id   AF-W1YCL7-F1
#
_cell.length_a   1.000
_cell.length_b   1.000
_cell.length_c   1.000
_cell.angle_alpha   90.00
_cell.angle_beta   90.00
_cell.angle_gamma   90.00
#
_symmetry.space_group_name_H-M   'P 1'
#
loop_
_entity.id
_entity.type
_entity.pdbx_description
1 polymer ?
#
loop_
_entity_poly.entity_id
_entity_poly.type
_entity_poly.pdbx_seq_one_letter_code
_entity_poly.pdbx_strand_id
1 'polypeptide(L)'
;KTLGEELLTPTRLYPKAVLPLIKESLLKGMVHITGGGFYENIPRVLPAGVTAEVDCDTWPRLPVFEKLQEWGNVDWHEMYRTFNMGIGMILIVDAADVDR
;
A
#
# COMPACT_ATOMS: atom_id res chain seq x y z
N LYS A 1 4.03 1.15 -22.07
CA LYS A 1 3.36 -0.16 -22.00
C LYS A 1 1.94 -0.01 -22.53
N THR A 2 1.42 -1.02 -23.19
CA THR A 2 -0.01 -1.11 -23.48
C THR A 2 -0.80 -1.31 -22.17
N LEU A 3 -2.12 -1.08 -22.20
CA LEU A 3 -2.97 -1.35 -21.04
C LEU A 3 -2.89 -2.81 -20.58
N GLY A 4 -2.92 -3.76 -21.54
CA GLY A 4 -2.83 -5.19 -21.22
C GLY A 4 -1.52 -5.58 -20.54
N GLU A 5 -0.40 -5.03 -21.00
CA GLU A 5 0.92 -5.24 -20.35
C GLU A 5 0.95 -4.67 -18.93
N GLU A 6 0.33 -3.50 -18.71
CA GLU A 6 0.29 -2.89 -17.39
C GLU A 6 -0.57 -3.72 -16.43
N LEU A 7 -1.76 -4.13 -16.84
CA LEU A 7 -2.67 -4.94 -16.03
C LEU A 7 -2.14 -6.35 -15.73
N LEU A 8 -1.32 -6.92 -16.62
CA LEU A 8 -0.68 -8.22 -16.44
C LEU A 8 0.70 -8.11 -15.77
N THR A 9 1.11 -6.91 -15.32
CA THR A 9 2.36 -6.76 -14.58
C THR A 9 2.31 -7.64 -13.32
N PRO A 10 3.27 -8.57 -13.12
CA PRO A 10 3.26 -9.46 -11.98
C PRO A 10 3.37 -8.72 -10.64
N THR A 11 2.73 -9.26 -9.61
CA THR A 11 2.84 -8.73 -8.24
C THR A 11 4.30 -8.68 -7.78
N ARG A 12 4.69 -7.55 -7.20
CA ARG A 12 6.02 -7.36 -6.62
C ARG A 12 6.18 -8.21 -5.36
N LEU A 13 7.32 -8.88 -5.24
CA LEU A 13 7.69 -9.65 -4.05
C LEU A 13 8.61 -8.83 -3.13
N TYR A 14 8.22 -8.71 -1.87
CA TYR A 14 8.95 -7.93 -0.85
C TYR A 14 9.90 -8.69 0.11
N PRO A 15 10.04 -10.04 0.13
CA PRO A 15 10.91 -10.71 1.11
C PRO A 15 12.35 -10.19 1.16
N LYS A 16 12.95 -9.89 0.01
CA LYS A 16 14.32 -9.36 -0.06
C LYS A 16 14.47 -8.00 0.63
N ALA A 17 13.43 -7.16 0.57
CA ALA A 17 13.44 -5.85 1.20
C ALA A 17 13.10 -5.93 2.70
N VAL A 18 12.22 -6.86 3.09
CA VAL A 18 11.63 -6.87 4.42
C VAL A 18 12.37 -7.79 5.39
N LEU A 19 12.91 -8.93 4.94
CA LEU A 19 13.57 -9.90 5.82
C LEU A 19 14.76 -9.32 6.61
N PRO A 20 15.63 -8.44 6.07
CA PRO A 20 16.68 -7.80 6.86
C PRO A 20 16.12 -6.98 8.03
N LEU A 21 15.08 -6.17 7.77
CA LEU A 21 14.44 -5.30 8.76
C LEU A 21 13.78 -6.12 9.89
N ILE A 22 13.19 -7.28 9.55
CA ILE A 22 12.65 -8.22 10.53
C ILE A 22 13.78 -8.77 11.42
N LYS A 23 14.91 -9.19 10.83
CA LYS A 23 16.04 -9.75 11.59
C LYS A 23 16.65 -8.73 12.55
N GLU A 24 16.65 -7.46 12.17
CA GLU A 24 17.13 -6.35 13.00
C GLU A 24 16.08 -5.84 14.00
N SER A 25 14.87 -6.41 14.02
CA SER A 25 13.77 -6.00 14.91
C SER A 25 13.37 -4.52 14.76
N LEU A 26 13.46 -3.97 13.55
CA LEU A 26 13.16 -2.55 13.25
C LEU A 26 11.68 -2.30 12.95
N LEU A 27 10.89 -3.35 12.78
CA LEU A 27 9.49 -3.25 12.37
C LEU A 27 8.55 -3.42 13.57
N LYS A 28 7.68 -2.44 13.80
CA LYS A 28 6.57 -2.52 14.75
C LYS A 28 5.35 -3.23 14.14
N GLY A 29 5.23 -3.20 12.82
CA GLY A 29 4.15 -3.82 12.07
C GLY A 29 4.38 -3.75 10.56
N MET A 30 3.62 -4.54 9.81
CA MET A 30 3.68 -4.57 8.35
C MET A 30 2.29 -4.82 7.78
N VAL A 31 1.92 -4.08 6.74
CA VAL A 31 0.65 -4.23 6.05
C VAL A 31 0.92 -4.62 4.61
N HIS A 32 0.45 -5.80 4.22
CA HIS A 32 0.40 -6.19 2.82
C HIS A 32 -0.95 -5.74 2.23
N ILE A 33 -0.93 -4.79 1.30
CA ILE A 33 -2.14 -4.23 0.70
C ILE A 33 -2.63 -5.17 -0.40
N THR A 34 -3.77 -5.81 -0.16
CA THR A 34 -4.38 -6.81 -1.04
C THR A 34 -5.87 -6.51 -1.22
N GLY A 35 -6.75 -7.52 -1.24
CA GLY A 35 -8.19 -7.32 -1.24
C GLY A 35 -8.63 -6.48 -0.03
N GLY A 36 -9.56 -5.55 -0.25
CA GLY A 36 -10.00 -4.58 0.76
C GLY A 36 -9.10 -3.35 0.91
N GLY A 37 -8.02 -3.26 0.12
CA GLY A 37 -7.24 -2.02 -0.07
C GLY A 37 -6.71 -1.44 1.24
N PHE A 38 -6.74 -0.14 1.38
CA PHE A 38 -6.19 0.56 2.54
C PHE A 38 -7.08 0.37 3.77
N TYR A 39 -8.39 0.54 3.59
CA TYR A 39 -9.36 0.57 4.68
C TYR A 39 -9.49 -0.76 5.41
N GLU A 40 -9.35 -1.89 4.72
CA GLU A 40 -9.42 -3.19 5.39
C GLU A 40 -8.06 -3.71 5.85
N ASN A 41 -6.96 -3.39 5.15
CA ASN A 41 -5.65 -3.98 5.47
C ASN A 41 -4.91 -3.21 6.57
N ILE A 42 -4.92 -1.86 6.56
CA ILE A 42 -4.15 -1.04 7.52
C ILE A 42 -4.61 -1.29 8.98
N PRO A 43 -5.92 -1.29 9.30
CA PRO A 43 -6.34 -1.45 10.70
C PRO A 43 -6.00 -2.80 11.32
N ARG A 44 -5.75 -3.85 10.51
CA ARG A 44 -5.51 -5.23 11.01
C ARG A 44 -4.26 -5.35 11.88
N VAL A 45 -3.30 -4.44 11.72
CA VAL A 45 -2.04 -4.46 12.49
C VAL A 45 -1.98 -3.39 13.57
N LEU A 46 -2.96 -2.48 13.63
CA LEU A 46 -2.97 -1.42 14.61
C LEU A 46 -3.59 -1.93 15.92
N PRO A 47 -3.01 -1.57 17.08
CA PRO A 47 -3.62 -1.88 18.37
C PRO A 47 -4.90 -1.05 18.59
N ALA A 48 -5.71 -1.47 19.56
CA ALA A 48 -6.93 -0.75 19.91
C ALA A 48 -6.63 0.71 20.31
N GLY A 49 -7.45 1.63 19.83
CA GLY A 49 -7.29 3.07 20.09
C GLY A 49 -6.23 3.78 19.26
N VAL A 50 -5.63 3.11 18.26
CA VAL A 50 -4.67 3.72 17.34
C VAL A 50 -5.28 3.86 15.94
N THR A 51 -5.06 5.03 15.34
CA THR A 51 -5.48 5.36 13.97
C THR A 51 -4.25 5.69 13.14
N ALA A 52 -4.24 5.22 11.90
CA ALA A 52 -3.24 5.63 10.91
C ALA A 52 -3.79 6.80 10.09
N GLU A 53 -3.03 7.88 10.01
CA GLU A 53 -3.24 8.95 9.03
C GLU A 53 -2.32 8.71 7.85
N VAL A 54 -2.88 8.73 6.65
CA VAL A 54 -2.15 8.46 5.41
C VAL A 54 -2.32 9.65 4.49
N ASP A 55 -1.21 10.34 4.23
CA ASP A 55 -1.15 11.39 3.21
C ASP A 55 -0.91 10.76 1.84
N CYS A 56 -2.00 10.63 1.07
CA CYS A 56 -1.99 10.02 -0.24
C CYS A 56 -1.28 10.83 -1.33
N ASP A 57 -0.90 12.08 -1.05
CA ASP A 57 -0.18 12.93 -2.00
C ASP A 57 1.35 12.75 -1.92
N THR A 58 1.82 11.91 -0.98
CA THR A 58 3.25 11.63 -0.78
C THR A 58 3.86 10.64 -1.79
N TRP A 59 3.04 10.00 -2.64
CA TRP A 59 3.51 9.16 -3.74
C TRP A 59 2.73 9.44 -5.03
N PRO A 60 3.32 9.19 -6.20
CA PRO A 60 2.64 9.41 -7.46
C PRO A 60 1.50 8.39 -7.64
N ARG A 61 0.31 8.90 -7.98
CA ARG A 61 -0.78 8.06 -8.46
C ARG A 61 -0.43 7.50 -9.83
N LEU A 62 -0.47 6.19 -9.99
CA LEU A 62 -0.14 5.56 -11.26
C LEU A 62 -1.27 5.76 -12.28
N PRO A 63 -0.96 6.05 -13.58
CA PRO A 63 -1.97 6.33 -14.60
C PRO A 63 -3.02 5.23 -14.78
N VAL A 64 -2.68 3.97 -14.50
CA VAL A 64 -3.62 2.85 -14.59
C VAL A 64 -4.79 3.02 -13.62
N PHE A 65 -4.57 3.53 -12.41
CA PHE A 65 -5.64 3.73 -11.43
C PHE A 65 -6.51 4.93 -11.80
N GLU A 66 -5.92 6.00 -12.34
CA GLU A 66 -6.69 7.14 -12.85
C GLU A 66 -7.61 6.72 -13.99
N LYS A 67 -7.10 5.90 -14.92
CA LYS A 67 -7.90 5.40 -16.04
C LYS A 67 -9.00 4.44 -15.60
N LEU A 68 -8.72 3.55 -14.64
CA LEU A 68 -9.74 2.68 -14.06
C LEU A 68 -10.84 3.48 -13.34
N GLN A 69 -10.46 4.52 -12.59
CA GLN A 69 -11.38 5.42 -11.93
C GLN A 69 -12.27 6.17 -12.94
N GLU A 70 -11.66 6.75 -13.98
CA GLU A 70 -12.33 7.50 -15.05
C GLU A 70 -13.30 6.61 -15.84
N TRP A 71 -12.84 5.45 -16.31
CA TRP A 71 -13.64 4.56 -17.15
C TRP A 71 -14.76 3.87 -16.38
N GLY A 72 -14.53 3.53 -15.12
CA GLY A 72 -15.53 2.92 -14.25
C GLY A 72 -16.45 3.93 -13.56
N ASN A 73 -16.13 5.23 -13.63
CA ASN A 73 -16.76 6.29 -12.84
C ASN A 73 -16.87 5.92 -11.34
N VAL A 74 -15.77 5.41 -10.77
CA VAL A 74 -15.72 4.89 -9.40
C VAL A 74 -15.35 6.01 -8.43
N ASP A 75 -15.98 6.06 -7.26
CA ASP A 75 -15.60 7.01 -6.22
C ASP A 75 -14.17 6.73 -5.69
N TRP A 76 -13.42 7.78 -5.34
CA TRP A 76 -12.06 7.60 -4.83
C TRP A 76 -12.00 6.76 -3.55
N HIS A 77 -12.98 6.87 -2.65
CA HIS A 77 -13.05 6.00 -1.47
C HIS A 77 -13.10 4.53 -1.87
N GLU A 78 -13.90 4.18 -2.89
CA GLU A 78 -13.98 2.80 -3.38
C GLU A 78 -12.72 2.37 -4.16
N MET A 79 -12.03 3.30 -4.82
CA MET A 79 -10.70 3.03 -5.39
C MET A 79 -9.70 2.58 -4.30
N TYR A 80 -9.65 3.29 -3.17
CA TYR A 80 -8.79 2.94 -2.03
C TYR A 80 -9.25 1.72 -1.24
N ARG A 81 -10.53 1.33 -1.33
CA ARG A 81 -11.05 0.08 -0.77
C ARG A 81 -10.76 -1.13 -1.66
N THR A 82 -10.67 -0.93 -2.97
CA THR A 82 -10.54 -2.05 -3.92
C THR A 82 -9.07 -2.29 -4.29
N PHE A 83 -8.33 -1.22 -4.57
CA PHE A 83 -6.99 -1.29 -5.13
C PHE A 83 -5.91 -0.93 -4.10
N ASN A 84 -4.67 -1.30 -4.44
CA ASN A 84 -3.49 -0.93 -3.68
C ASN A 84 -2.97 0.49 -3.98
N MET A 85 -3.55 1.18 -4.97
CA MET A 85 -3.22 2.58 -5.30
C MET A 85 -1.72 2.88 -5.45
N GLY A 86 -0.93 1.88 -5.87
CA GLY A 86 0.52 1.97 -6.06
C GLY A 86 1.35 1.48 -4.87
N ILE A 87 0.74 1.23 -3.72
CA ILE A 87 1.40 0.80 -2.49
C ILE A 87 1.05 -0.65 -2.19
N GLY A 88 1.98 -1.57 -2.47
CA GLY A 88 1.78 -3.00 -2.16
C GLY A 88 2.11 -3.38 -0.71
N MET A 89 2.99 -2.64 -0.03
CA MET A 89 3.44 -2.93 1.33
C MET A 89 3.64 -1.62 2.10
N ILE A 90 3.16 -1.57 3.34
CA ILE A 90 3.42 -0.50 4.31
C ILE A 90 4.19 -1.09 5.49
N LEU A 91 5.23 -0.40 5.94
CA LEU A 91 6.02 -0.77 7.11
C LEU A 91 5.76 0.26 8.21
N ILE A 92 5.56 -0.22 9.44
CA ILE A 92 5.41 0.63 10.62
C ILE A 92 6.70 0.53 11.41
N VAL A 93 7.39 1.64 11.56
CA VAL A 93 8.72 1.74 12.19
C VAL A 93 8.72 2.75 13.33
N ASP A 94 9.82 2.82 14.08
CA ASP A 94 10.06 3.98 14.92
C ASP A 94 10.39 5.21 14.06
N ALA A 95 9.98 6.40 14.52
CA ALA A 95 10.28 7.64 13.82
C ALA A 95 11.80 7.85 13.69
N ALA A 96 12.59 7.38 14.67
CA ALA A 96 14.05 7.46 14.63
C ALA A 96 14.70 6.53 13.58
N ASP A 97 13.97 5.53 13.08
CA ASP A 97 14.48 4.52 12.14
C ASP A 97 13.99 4.74 10.69
N VAL A 98 13.28 5.84 10.39
CA VAL A 98 12.70 6.10 9.05
C VAL A 98 13.79 6.22 7.96
N ASP A 99 14.93 6.84 8.28
CA ASP A 99 16.01 7.10 7.32
C ASP A 99 17.12 6.03 7.33
N ARG A 100 16.93 4.92 8.06
CA ARG A 100 17.94 3.87 8.22
C ARG A 100 18.03 2.88 7.06
#